data_AF-X1TNJ7-F1
#
_entry.id   AF-X1TNJ7-F1
#
_cell.length_a   1.000
_cell.length_b   1.000
_cell.length_c   1.000
_cell.angle_alpha   90.00
_cell.angle_beta   90.00
_cell.angle_gamma   90.00
#
_symmetry.space_group_name_H-M   'P 1'
#
loop_
_entity.id
_entity.type
_entity.pdbx_description
1 polymer ?
#
loop_
_entity_poly.entity_id
_entity_poly.type
_entity_poly.pdbx_seq_one_letter_code
_entity_poly.pdbx_strand_id
1 'polypeptide(L)'
;ISGKGGTGKTSIVASFAVLSQNAVIADCDVDAADLYLVLNPEVQITEPFSGGKIAEIIPERCTNCGECEQVCRFDAISEKVDGGTTNYTIDPVSCEGCGVCVAVCPAKAISFEPHENGELFVSSTKYGPMVHAKLGIAEDNSGKLVSLVRTRAKVIAEDNGRDLIIVDGPPGVGCPVISSITGAHAVLIVTEPTVSGVHDLERVVKLTDHFNIPTYICINKHDINPVVTQEIENMAKSLGVTVLGKIHYDPVITEAQIHAVPVVEYCKNKVSQEMTAIWASLYKCIF
;
A
#
# COMPACT_ATOMS: atom_id res chain seq x y z
N ILE A 1 8.58 -0.38 -3.45
CA ILE A 1 8.37 -0.19 -1.99
C ILE A 1 9.46 0.69 -1.40
N SER A 2 9.33 1.11 -0.14
CA SER A 2 10.34 1.94 0.55
C SER A 2 10.25 1.75 2.06
N GLY A 3 11.19 2.37 2.78
CA GLY A 3 11.01 2.71 4.19
C GLY A 3 9.84 3.66 4.46
N LYS A 4 9.70 4.07 5.72
CA LYS A 4 8.76 5.13 6.12
C LYS A 4 9.26 6.48 5.62
N GLY A 5 8.35 7.31 5.11
CA GLY A 5 8.67 8.66 4.61
C GLY A 5 8.61 8.81 3.08
N GLY A 6 8.55 10.06 2.62
CA GLY A 6 8.38 10.46 1.22
C GLY A 6 9.64 10.28 0.37
N THR A 7 10.05 9.03 0.15
CA THR A 7 11.25 8.65 -0.62
C THR A 7 11.11 8.85 -2.13
N GLY A 8 9.91 9.19 -2.64
CA GLY A 8 9.66 9.45 -4.07
C GLY A 8 9.28 8.22 -4.90
N LYS A 9 8.83 7.13 -4.26
CA LYS A 9 8.33 5.91 -4.95
C LYS A 9 7.34 6.23 -6.06
N THR A 10 6.26 6.93 -5.74
CA THR A 10 5.14 7.19 -6.64
C THR A 10 5.57 7.94 -7.89
N SER A 11 6.48 8.91 -7.79
CA SER A 11 7.05 9.61 -8.96
C SER A 11 7.87 8.70 -9.87
N ILE A 12 8.63 7.76 -9.27
CA ILE A 12 9.40 6.76 -10.01
C ILE A 12 8.46 5.74 -10.67
N VAL A 13 7.46 5.24 -9.94
CA VAL A 13 6.46 4.30 -10.46
C VAL A 13 5.65 4.91 -11.59
N ALA A 14 5.19 6.16 -11.45
CA ALA A 14 4.50 6.88 -12.52
C ALA A 14 5.39 7.00 -13.76
N SER A 15 6.69 7.26 -13.58
CA SER A 15 7.64 7.31 -14.69
C SER A 15 7.84 5.94 -15.35
N PHE A 16 7.90 4.87 -14.56
CA PHE A 16 8.00 3.51 -15.08
C PHE A 16 6.74 3.08 -15.82
N ALA A 17 5.55 3.53 -15.41
CA ALA A 17 4.31 3.32 -16.15
C ALA A 17 4.45 3.87 -17.58
N VAL A 18 4.95 5.10 -17.76
CA VAL A 18 5.22 5.69 -19.09
C VAL A 18 6.23 4.87 -19.88
N LEU A 19 7.36 4.50 -19.26
CA LEU A 19 8.45 3.81 -19.93
C LEU A 19 8.12 2.36 -20.30
N SER A 20 7.20 1.73 -19.59
CA SER A 20 6.80 0.34 -19.81
C SER A 20 5.93 0.15 -21.05
N GLN A 21 5.14 1.17 -21.43
CA GLN A 21 4.18 1.21 -22.54
C GLN A 21 3.03 0.18 -22.49
N ASN A 22 3.19 -0.97 -21.82
CA ASN A 22 2.23 -2.07 -21.82
C ASN A 22 1.98 -2.69 -20.43
N ALA A 23 2.30 -2.00 -19.34
CA ALA A 23 2.04 -2.53 -18.00
C ALA A 23 0.55 -2.43 -17.61
N VAL A 24 0.13 -3.28 -16.67
CA VAL A 24 -0.98 -2.96 -15.75
C VAL A 24 -0.39 -2.32 -14.50
N ILE A 25 -1.01 -1.25 -14.02
CA ILE A 25 -0.52 -0.47 -12.89
C ILE A 25 -1.37 -0.83 -11.67
N ALA A 26 -0.74 -1.08 -10.54
CA ALA A 26 -1.41 -1.39 -9.29
C ALA A 26 -0.95 -0.42 -8.21
N ASP A 27 -1.84 0.46 -7.74
CA ASP A 27 -1.58 1.30 -6.57
C ASP A 27 -1.98 0.54 -5.31
N CYS A 28 -0.98 0.06 -4.58
CA CYS A 28 -1.14 -0.69 -3.34
C CYS A 28 -0.86 0.16 -2.10
N ASP A 29 -0.68 1.48 -2.24
CA ASP A 29 -0.65 2.40 -1.10
C ASP A 29 -2.07 2.85 -0.76
N VAL A 30 -2.91 1.92 -0.32
CA VAL A 30 -4.37 2.14 -0.16
C VAL A 30 -4.75 3.11 0.95
N ASP A 31 -3.80 3.40 1.85
CA ASP A 31 -3.94 4.36 2.95
C ASP A 31 -3.72 5.80 2.46
N ALA A 32 -2.88 5.97 1.43
CA ALA A 32 -2.47 7.25 0.87
C ALA A 32 -2.19 7.11 -0.63
N ALA A 33 -3.20 6.71 -1.40
CA ALA A 33 -3.06 6.45 -2.83
C ALA A 33 -2.72 7.77 -3.55
N ASP A 34 -1.44 8.01 -3.85
CA ASP A 34 -1.00 9.25 -4.50
C ASP A 34 -0.86 9.07 -6.02
N LEU A 35 -0.82 7.82 -6.52
CA LEU A 35 -0.52 7.55 -7.92
C LEU A 35 -1.64 8.03 -8.85
N TYR A 36 -2.90 7.99 -8.38
CA TYR A 36 -4.04 8.49 -9.16
C TYR A 36 -3.94 10.00 -9.44
N LEU A 37 -3.28 10.77 -8.56
CA LEU A 37 -3.06 12.21 -8.77
C LEU A 37 -2.13 12.49 -9.95
N VAL A 38 -1.20 11.59 -10.25
CA VAL A 38 -0.20 11.76 -11.32
C VAL A 38 -0.63 11.09 -12.63
N LEU A 39 -1.32 9.96 -12.56
CA LEU A 39 -1.73 9.22 -13.76
C LEU A 39 -3.10 9.66 -14.31
N ASN A 40 -3.83 10.47 -13.55
CA ASN A 40 -5.16 10.98 -13.87
C ASN A 40 -6.11 9.90 -14.47
N PRO A 41 -6.38 8.82 -13.72
CA PRO A 41 -7.18 7.71 -14.20
C PRO A 41 -8.66 8.08 -14.40
N GLU A 42 -9.27 7.50 -15.42
CA GLU A 42 -10.73 7.48 -15.59
C GLU A 42 -11.29 6.20 -14.97
N VAL A 43 -12.13 6.33 -13.95
CA VAL A 43 -12.77 5.19 -13.27
C VAL A 43 -13.80 4.53 -14.18
N GLN A 44 -13.61 3.23 -14.42
CA GLN A 44 -14.52 2.41 -15.23
C GLN A 44 -15.41 1.55 -14.34
N ILE A 45 -14.87 1.04 -13.23
CA ILE A 45 -15.58 0.17 -12.28
C ILE A 45 -15.21 0.59 -10.85
N THR A 46 -16.22 0.64 -9.99
CA THR A 46 -16.08 0.76 -8.54
C THR A 46 -16.73 -0.45 -7.88
N GLU A 47 -16.04 -1.09 -6.95
CA GLU A 47 -16.54 -2.22 -6.17
C GLU A 47 -16.35 -1.94 -4.68
N PRO A 48 -17.38 -2.15 -3.84
CA PRO A 48 -17.22 -2.04 -2.39
C PRO A 48 -16.30 -3.15 -1.88
N PHE A 49 -15.50 -2.82 -0.88
CA PHE A 49 -14.62 -3.75 -0.19
C PHE A 49 -15.05 -3.92 1.27
N SER A 50 -15.11 -5.17 1.71
CA SER A 50 -15.30 -5.53 3.12
C SER A 50 -14.12 -6.37 3.61
N GLY A 51 -13.23 -5.76 4.37
CA GLY A 51 -12.07 -6.40 4.98
C GLY A 51 -12.38 -7.15 6.27
N GLY A 52 -13.54 -6.88 6.87
CA GLY A 52 -13.96 -7.41 8.16
C GLY A 52 -15.47 -7.38 8.36
N LYS A 53 -15.88 -7.64 9.60
CA LYS A 53 -17.26 -7.62 10.05
C LYS A 53 -17.36 -6.76 11.29
N ILE A 54 -18.47 -6.06 11.49
CA ILE A 54 -18.72 -5.31 12.73
C ILE A 54 -19.81 -6.01 13.52
N ALA A 55 -19.63 -6.02 14.85
CA ALA A 55 -20.63 -6.50 15.78
C ALA A 55 -21.53 -5.33 16.20
N GLU A 56 -22.84 -5.53 16.19
CA GLU A 56 -23.81 -4.56 16.68
C GLU A 56 -24.84 -5.27 17.57
N ILE A 57 -25.16 -4.67 18.73
CA ILE A 57 -26.17 -5.20 19.64
C ILE A 57 -27.56 -4.81 19.13
N ILE A 58 -28.43 -5.79 18.97
CA ILE A 58 -29.85 -5.64 18.65
C ILE A 58 -30.61 -5.43 19.97
N PRO A 59 -31.03 -4.19 20.31
CA PRO A 59 -31.54 -3.87 21.64
C PRO A 59 -32.78 -4.67 22.02
N GLU A 60 -33.64 -4.98 21.05
CA GLU A 60 -34.90 -5.72 21.27
C GLU A 60 -34.68 -7.17 21.69
N ARG A 61 -33.48 -7.72 21.47
CA ARG A 61 -33.10 -9.08 21.83
C ARG A 61 -32.16 -9.13 23.04
N CYS A 62 -31.56 -7.99 23.40
CA CYS A 62 -30.55 -7.94 24.44
C CYS A 62 -31.18 -8.15 25.82
N THR A 63 -30.61 -9.05 26.62
CA THR A 63 -31.01 -9.29 28.01
C THR A 63 -30.22 -8.45 29.01
N ASN A 64 -29.32 -7.58 28.54
CA ASN A 64 -28.44 -6.74 29.35
C ASN A 64 -27.61 -7.51 30.40
N CYS A 65 -27.17 -8.72 30.05
CA CYS A 65 -26.37 -9.59 30.92
C CYS A 65 -24.88 -9.21 31.05
N GLY A 66 -24.35 -8.39 30.13
CA GLY A 66 -22.97 -7.91 30.17
C GLY A 66 -21.88 -8.91 29.76
N GLU A 67 -22.22 -10.16 29.39
CA GLU A 67 -21.20 -11.18 29.03
C GLU A 67 -20.31 -10.74 27.86
N CYS A 68 -20.87 -10.04 26.88
CA CYS A 68 -20.13 -9.54 25.72
C CYS A 68 -19.05 -8.51 26.09
N GLU A 69 -19.32 -7.64 27.06
CA GLU A 69 -18.37 -6.64 27.56
C GLU A 69 -17.18 -7.32 28.24
N GLN A 70 -17.43 -8.31 29.10
CA GLN A 70 -16.39 -9.02 29.87
C GLN A 70 -15.36 -9.75 28.99
N VAL A 71 -15.75 -10.15 27.78
CA VAL A 71 -14.88 -10.87 26.84
C VAL A 71 -14.24 -9.97 25.79
N CYS A 72 -14.67 -8.71 25.68
CA CYS A 72 -14.09 -7.79 24.72
C CYS A 72 -12.66 -7.44 25.13
N ARG A 73 -11.68 -7.70 24.25
CA ARG A 73 -10.26 -7.36 24.47
C ARG A 73 -9.85 -6.01 23.90
N PHE A 74 -10.80 -5.34 23.24
CA PHE A 74 -10.57 -4.10 22.50
C PHE A 74 -11.34 -2.92 23.12
N ASP A 75 -11.96 -3.14 24.29
CA ASP A 75 -12.76 -2.15 25.01
C ASP A 75 -13.86 -1.49 24.15
N ALA A 76 -14.30 -2.21 23.12
CA ALA A 76 -15.28 -1.73 22.15
C ALA A 76 -16.71 -1.77 22.67
N ILE A 77 -16.97 -2.39 23.83
CA ILE A 77 -18.32 -2.56 24.38
C ILE A 77 -18.40 -1.78 25.69
N SER A 78 -19.44 -0.96 25.82
CA SER A 78 -19.64 -0.12 27.00
C SER A 78 -21.07 -0.20 27.52
N GLU A 79 -21.19 -0.19 28.85
CA GLU A 79 -22.44 0.02 29.58
C GLU A 79 -22.88 1.50 29.51
N LYS A 80 -24.17 1.72 29.22
CA LYS A 80 -24.87 3.00 29.36
C LYS A 80 -26.09 2.83 30.26
N VAL A 81 -26.22 3.69 31.25
CA VAL A 81 -27.36 3.70 32.17
C VAL A 81 -28.26 4.88 31.83
N ASP A 82 -29.39 4.59 31.16
CA ASP A 82 -30.39 5.59 30.79
C ASP A 82 -31.69 5.35 31.57
N GLY A 83 -32.10 6.33 32.37
CA GLY A 83 -33.37 6.28 33.11
C GLY A 83 -33.50 5.11 34.10
N GLY A 84 -32.38 4.57 34.59
CA GLY A 84 -32.34 3.40 35.48
C GLY A 84 -32.31 2.04 34.77
N THR A 85 -32.23 2.03 33.43
CA THR A 85 -32.04 0.82 32.63
C THR A 85 -30.60 0.75 32.12
N THR A 86 -29.90 -0.33 32.44
CA THR A 86 -28.58 -0.65 31.87
C THR A 86 -28.76 -1.16 30.44
N ASN A 87 -28.06 -0.57 29.49
CA ASN A 87 -27.97 -1.02 28.10
C ASN A 87 -26.49 -1.13 27.70
N TYR A 88 -26.19 -2.03 26.76
CA TYR A 88 -24.84 -2.17 26.21
C TYR A 88 -24.79 -1.67 24.77
N THR A 89 -23.72 -0.96 24.43
CA THR A 89 -23.46 -0.48 23.07
C THR A 89 -22.06 -0.91 22.62
N ILE A 90 -21.92 -1.22 21.33
CA ILE A 90 -20.62 -1.49 20.71
C ILE A 90 -20.21 -0.23 19.94
N ASP A 91 -19.02 0.29 20.24
CA ASP A 91 -18.36 1.32 19.43
C ASP A 91 -17.80 0.67 18.16
N PRO A 92 -18.30 1.00 16.96
CA PRO A 92 -17.84 0.40 15.72
C PRO A 92 -16.39 0.75 15.40
N VAL A 93 -15.87 1.88 15.88
CA VAL A 93 -14.49 2.31 15.60
C VAL A 93 -13.47 1.47 16.37
N SER A 94 -13.78 1.13 17.62
CA SER A 94 -12.92 0.28 18.46
C SER A 94 -13.13 -1.23 18.20
N CYS A 95 -14.14 -1.60 17.39
CA CYS A 95 -14.50 -2.99 17.16
C CYS A 95 -13.59 -3.65 16.11
N GLU A 96 -12.69 -4.54 16.55
CA GLU A 96 -11.84 -5.34 15.65
C GLU A 96 -12.58 -6.46 14.89
N GLY A 97 -13.89 -6.63 15.10
CA GLY A 97 -14.64 -7.65 14.38
C GLY A 97 -14.20 -9.09 14.65
N CYS A 98 -13.72 -9.41 15.86
CA CYS A 98 -13.23 -10.75 16.19
C CYS A 98 -14.34 -11.81 16.38
N GLY A 99 -15.59 -11.37 16.60
CA GLY A 99 -16.77 -12.24 16.74
C GLY A 99 -16.91 -12.96 18.09
N VAL A 100 -16.02 -12.73 19.06
CA VAL A 100 -16.10 -13.39 20.38
C VAL A 100 -17.39 -13.04 21.12
N CYS A 101 -17.81 -11.77 21.09
CA CYS A 101 -19.07 -11.31 21.68
C CYS A 101 -20.29 -12.05 21.10
N VAL A 102 -20.30 -12.29 19.78
CA VAL A 102 -21.36 -13.02 19.07
C VAL A 102 -21.45 -14.46 19.57
N ALA A 103 -20.30 -15.10 19.76
CA ALA A 103 -20.22 -16.48 20.20
C ALA A 103 -20.70 -16.69 21.65
N VAL A 104 -20.45 -15.71 22.54
CA VAL A 104 -20.83 -15.83 23.95
C VAL A 104 -22.25 -15.34 24.25
N CYS A 105 -22.86 -14.53 23.38
CA CYS A 105 -24.17 -13.93 23.68
C CYS A 105 -25.27 -15.00 23.80
N PRO A 106 -25.82 -15.25 25.01
CA PRO A 106 -26.83 -16.30 25.21
C PRO A 106 -28.16 -15.99 24.51
N ALA A 107 -28.47 -14.69 24.36
CA ALA A 107 -29.69 -14.22 23.71
C ALA A 107 -29.59 -14.13 22.18
N LYS A 108 -28.40 -14.38 21.60
CA LYS A 108 -28.11 -14.18 20.17
C LYS A 108 -28.53 -12.79 19.69
N ALA A 109 -28.25 -11.79 20.52
CA ALA A 109 -28.64 -10.40 20.34
C ALA A 109 -27.58 -9.56 19.62
N ILE A 110 -26.56 -10.18 19.01
CA ILE A 110 -25.47 -9.46 18.35
C ILE A 110 -25.47 -9.83 16.86
N SER A 111 -25.68 -8.85 15.99
CA SER A 111 -25.49 -8.99 14.55
C SER A 111 -24.00 -8.98 14.19
N PHE A 112 -23.63 -9.58 13.07
CA PHE A 112 -22.23 -9.72 12.68
C PHE A 112 -22.07 -9.74 11.16
N GLU A 113 -22.40 -8.59 10.59
CA GLU A 113 -22.47 -8.36 9.16
C GLU A 113 -21.15 -7.82 8.60
N PRO A 114 -20.87 -8.05 7.29
CA PRO A 114 -19.74 -7.42 6.62
C PRO A 114 -19.78 -5.89 6.80
N HIS A 115 -18.63 -5.32 7.12
CA HIS A 115 -18.46 -3.86 7.14
C HIS A 115 -17.78 -3.43 5.85
N GLU A 116 -18.46 -2.62 5.05
CA GLU A 116 -17.85 -1.96 3.90
C GLU A 116 -16.87 -0.91 4.40
N ASN A 117 -15.58 -1.19 4.21
CA ASN A 117 -14.50 -0.38 4.77
C ASN A 117 -13.49 0.09 3.73
N GLY A 118 -13.83 -0.03 2.45
CA GLY A 118 -13.07 0.56 1.37
C GLY A 118 -13.74 0.37 0.03
N GLU A 119 -13.06 0.85 -1.00
CA GLU A 119 -13.49 0.73 -2.39
C GLU A 119 -12.30 0.29 -3.24
N LEU A 120 -12.56 -0.62 -4.17
CA LEU A 120 -11.65 -1.01 -5.24
C LEU A 120 -12.09 -0.31 -6.52
N PHE A 121 -11.12 0.21 -7.26
CA PHE A 121 -11.33 0.87 -8.53
C PHE A 121 -10.56 0.18 -9.64
N VAL A 122 -11.23 -0.05 -10.76
CA VAL A 122 -10.57 -0.36 -12.04
C VAL A 122 -10.72 0.86 -12.94
N SER A 123 -9.59 1.34 -13.41
CA SER A 123 -9.49 2.56 -14.19
C SER A 123 -8.67 2.39 -15.46
N SER A 124 -8.94 3.23 -16.44
CA SER A 124 -8.07 3.42 -17.60
C SER A 124 -7.18 4.64 -17.40
N THR A 125 -5.91 4.54 -17.78
CA THR A 125 -4.99 5.68 -17.89
C THR A 125 -4.41 5.75 -19.29
N LYS A 126 -3.74 6.87 -19.61
CA LYS A 126 -2.91 6.99 -20.81
C LYS A 126 -1.82 5.90 -20.92
N TYR A 127 -1.40 5.31 -19.80
CA TYR A 127 -0.25 4.42 -19.70
C TYR A 127 -0.63 2.93 -19.54
N GLY A 128 -1.92 2.62 -19.50
CA GLY A 128 -2.45 1.28 -19.32
C GLY A 128 -3.56 1.21 -18.28
N PRO A 129 -4.19 0.03 -18.09
CA PRO A 129 -5.14 -0.18 -17.02
C PRO A 129 -4.47 0.04 -15.66
N MET A 130 -5.22 0.64 -14.74
CA MET A 130 -4.80 0.90 -13.38
C MET A 130 -5.83 0.29 -12.42
N VAL A 131 -5.34 -0.45 -11.43
CA VAL A 131 -6.14 -0.90 -10.29
C VAL A 131 -5.64 -0.16 -9.07
N HIS A 132 -6.55 0.45 -8.33
CA HIS A 132 -6.24 1.16 -7.10
C HIS A 132 -7.38 0.98 -6.12
N ALA A 133 -7.14 1.32 -4.87
CA ALA A 133 -8.15 1.19 -3.85
C ALA A 133 -7.96 2.26 -2.78
N LYS A 134 -9.03 2.51 -2.04
CA LYS A 134 -9.04 3.47 -0.94
C LYS A 134 -9.75 2.84 0.25
N LEU A 135 -9.14 2.88 1.41
CA LEU A 135 -9.81 2.53 2.67
C LEU A 135 -10.67 3.68 3.18
N GLY A 136 -11.70 3.32 3.94
CA GLY A 136 -12.43 4.25 4.80
C GLY A 136 -11.51 4.88 5.86
N ILE A 137 -11.97 5.96 6.47
CA ILE A 137 -11.20 6.67 7.49
C ILE A 137 -11.09 5.75 8.73
N ALA A 138 -9.87 5.58 9.24
CA ALA A 138 -9.58 4.78 10.43
C ALA A 138 -9.92 3.29 10.32
N GLU A 139 -9.93 2.75 9.09
CA GLU A 139 -10.16 1.33 8.85
C GLU A 139 -8.86 0.51 8.89
N ASP A 140 -8.93 -0.70 9.47
CA ASP A 140 -7.88 -1.70 9.37
C ASP A 140 -8.19 -2.66 8.18
N ASN A 141 -7.25 -3.57 7.85
CA ASN A 141 -7.27 -4.53 6.73
C ASN A 141 -6.68 -4.06 5.39
N SER A 142 -5.76 -3.09 5.40
CA SER A 142 -5.01 -2.67 4.21
C SER A 142 -4.32 -3.83 3.48
N GLY A 143 -3.82 -4.86 4.18
CA GLY A 143 -3.23 -6.05 3.55
C GLY A 143 -4.20 -6.86 2.66
N LYS A 144 -5.45 -7.04 3.08
CA LYS A 144 -6.46 -7.76 2.28
C LYS A 144 -6.85 -6.94 1.04
N LEU A 145 -7.02 -5.63 1.21
CA LEU A 145 -7.35 -4.74 0.09
C LEU A 145 -6.20 -4.68 -0.93
N VAL A 146 -4.95 -4.58 -0.46
CA VAL A 146 -3.76 -4.68 -1.32
C VAL A 146 -3.71 -6.01 -2.08
N SER A 147 -4.04 -7.12 -1.42
CA SER A 147 -4.11 -8.44 -2.07
C SER A 147 -5.19 -8.47 -3.16
N LEU A 148 -6.33 -7.82 -2.93
CA LEU A 148 -7.41 -7.70 -3.90
C LEU A 148 -7.00 -6.85 -5.11
N VAL A 149 -6.38 -5.68 -4.87
CA VAL A 149 -5.82 -4.81 -5.93
C VAL A 149 -4.90 -5.62 -6.85
N ARG A 150 -3.96 -6.36 -6.26
CA ARG A 150 -3.00 -7.17 -7.03
C ARG A 150 -3.66 -8.31 -7.79
N THR A 151 -4.61 -9.00 -7.16
CA THR A 151 -5.34 -10.08 -7.80
C THR A 151 -6.13 -9.56 -9.01
N ARG A 152 -6.80 -8.42 -8.86
CA ARG A 152 -7.52 -7.78 -9.97
C ARG A 152 -6.57 -7.30 -11.07
N ALA A 153 -5.44 -6.71 -10.71
CA ALA A 153 -4.42 -6.31 -11.69
C ALA A 153 -3.89 -7.50 -12.49
N LYS A 154 -3.70 -8.65 -11.84
CA LYS A 154 -3.30 -9.90 -12.51
C LYS A 154 -4.36 -10.41 -13.49
N VAL A 155 -5.63 -10.45 -13.09
CA VAL A 155 -6.73 -10.85 -13.99
C VAL A 155 -6.79 -9.94 -15.23
N ILE A 156 -6.71 -8.62 -15.02
CA ILE A 156 -6.69 -7.64 -16.13
C ILE A 156 -5.47 -7.84 -17.03
N ALA A 157 -4.30 -8.16 -16.46
CA ALA A 157 -3.10 -8.42 -17.24
C ALA A 157 -3.27 -9.66 -18.13
N GLU A 158 -3.79 -10.76 -17.57
CA GLU A 158 -4.08 -12.00 -18.30
C GLU A 158 -5.12 -11.78 -19.41
N ASP A 159 -6.24 -11.12 -19.11
CA ASP A 159 -7.33 -10.87 -20.06
C ASP A 159 -6.91 -9.97 -21.22
N ASN A 160 -5.99 -9.03 -20.99
CA ASN A 160 -5.51 -8.10 -22.01
C ASN A 160 -4.19 -8.52 -22.67
N GLY A 161 -3.65 -9.71 -22.34
CA GLY A 161 -2.37 -10.18 -22.88
C GLY A 161 -1.19 -9.26 -22.53
N ARG A 162 -1.15 -8.76 -21.29
CA ARG A 162 -0.07 -7.92 -20.77
C ARG A 162 0.82 -8.74 -19.84
N ASP A 163 2.13 -8.69 -20.09
CA ASP A 163 3.10 -9.54 -19.37
C ASP A 163 3.74 -8.85 -18.16
N LEU A 164 3.34 -7.60 -17.87
CA LEU A 164 3.98 -6.77 -16.86
C LEU A 164 2.94 -6.10 -15.95
N ILE A 165 3.16 -6.23 -14.64
CA ILE A 165 2.42 -5.51 -13.61
C ILE A 165 3.42 -4.66 -12.84
N ILE A 166 3.17 -3.37 -12.74
CA ILE A 166 3.95 -2.44 -11.92
C ILE A 166 3.15 -2.11 -10.67
N VAL A 167 3.73 -2.36 -9.50
CA VAL A 167 3.09 -2.14 -8.21
C VAL A 167 3.73 -0.92 -7.53
N ASP A 168 2.93 0.12 -7.24
CA ASP A 168 3.31 1.12 -6.23
C ASP A 168 2.98 0.55 -4.85
N GLY A 169 4.00 0.06 -4.16
CA GLY A 169 3.83 -0.61 -2.89
C GLY A 169 3.96 0.34 -1.70
N PRO A 170 3.25 0.10 -0.58
CA PRO A 170 3.22 0.99 0.57
C PRO A 170 4.60 1.09 1.27
N PRO A 171 4.78 2.07 2.18
CA PRO A 171 5.99 2.20 2.97
C PRO A 171 6.06 1.17 4.13
N GLY A 172 7.28 0.86 4.57
CA GLY A 172 7.54 0.10 5.79
C GLY A 172 7.71 -1.40 5.56
N VAL A 173 7.27 -2.21 6.53
CA VAL A 173 7.47 -3.69 6.55
C VAL A 173 6.25 -4.45 7.06
N GLY A 174 5.08 -3.80 7.12
CA GLY A 174 3.84 -4.39 7.65
C GLY A 174 3.11 -5.29 6.65
N CYS A 175 1.95 -5.80 7.05
CA CYS A 175 1.06 -6.61 6.22
C CYS A 175 0.76 -6.01 4.83
N PRO A 176 0.57 -4.68 4.66
CA PRO A 176 0.37 -4.09 3.34
C PRO A 176 1.56 -4.28 2.41
N VAL A 177 2.79 -4.12 2.93
CA VAL A 177 4.02 -4.30 2.16
C VAL A 177 4.17 -5.76 1.76
N ILE A 178 3.98 -6.69 2.70
CA ILE A 178 4.03 -8.14 2.42
C ILE A 178 3.03 -8.51 1.33
N SER A 179 1.79 -8.04 1.46
CA SER A 179 0.73 -8.28 0.47
C SER A 179 1.10 -7.70 -0.90
N SER A 180 1.73 -6.52 -0.94
CA SER A 180 2.14 -5.85 -2.17
C SER A 180 3.26 -6.58 -2.94
N ILE A 181 4.16 -7.28 -2.23
CA ILE A 181 5.30 -7.99 -2.83
C ILE A 181 5.07 -9.49 -3.04
N THR A 182 3.99 -10.06 -2.49
CA THR A 182 3.74 -11.52 -2.51
C THR A 182 3.63 -12.06 -3.94
N GLY A 183 4.62 -12.81 -4.42
CA GLY A 183 4.65 -13.31 -5.81
C GLY A 183 5.16 -12.30 -6.84
N ALA A 184 5.83 -11.23 -6.41
CA ALA A 184 6.59 -10.35 -7.29
C ALA A 184 7.87 -11.06 -7.80
N HIS A 185 8.21 -10.85 -9.07
CA HIS A 185 9.44 -11.38 -9.67
C HIS A 185 10.68 -10.56 -9.30
N ALA A 186 10.48 -9.28 -8.96
CA ALA A 186 11.53 -8.38 -8.50
C ALA A 186 10.93 -7.28 -7.63
N VAL A 187 11.74 -6.76 -6.71
CA VAL A 187 11.39 -5.61 -5.86
C VAL A 187 12.45 -4.53 -6.03
N LEU A 188 12.00 -3.30 -6.37
CA LEU A 188 12.80 -2.10 -6.26
C LEU A 188 12.50 -1.38 -4.95
N ILE A 189 13.51 -1.25 -4.10
CA ILE A 189 13.47 -0.43 -2.89
C ILE A 189 13.97 0.97 -3.24
N VAL A 190 13.11 1.97 -3.03
CA VAL A 190 13.48 3.38 -3.14
C VAL A 190 13.84 3.89 -1.75
N THR A 191 15.04 4.44 -1.61
CA THR A 191 15.52 5.04 -0.36
C THR A 191 16.10 6.43 -0.62
N GLU A 192 16.32 7.21 0.44
CA GLU A 192 16.99 8.51 0.41
C GLU A 192 18.12 8.54 1.44
N PRO A 193 19.15 9.40 1.27
CA PRO A 193 20.35 9.39 2.12
C PRO A 193 20.12 10.06 3.48
N THR A 194 19.23 9.48 4.28
CA THR A 194 18.93 9.87 5.66
C THR A 194 19.22 8.69 6.60
N VAL A 195 19.49 8.98 7.88
CA VAL A 195 19.74 7.94 8.91
C VAL A 195 18.56 6.97 9.01
N SER A 196 17.33 7.49 8.95
CA SER A 196 16.11 6.66 8.89
C SER A 196 16.06 5.83 7.60
N GLY A 197 16.43 6.40 6.46
CA GLY A 197 16.48 5.71 5.17
C GLY A 197 17.42 4.50 5.17
N VAL A 198 18.56 4.59 5.87
CA VAL A 198 19.50 3.46 6.06
C VAL A 198 18.86 2.34 6.88
N HIS A 199 18.30 2.65 8.05
CA HIS A 199 17.68 1.65 8.92
C HIS A 199 16.45 1.00 8.29
N ASP A 200 15.62 1.78 7.60
CA ASP A 200 14.45 1.24 6.94
C ASP A 200 14.82 0.39 5.73
N LEU A 201 15.83 0.81 4.95
CA LEU A 201 16.36 -0.01 3.86
C LEU A 201 16.80 -1.39 4.36
N GLU A 202 17.57 -1.44 5.46
CA GLU A 202 18.03 -2.70 6.04
C GLU A 202 16.86 -3.64 6.39
N ARG A 203 15.79 -3.08 6.98
CA ARG A 203 14.58 -3.83 7.34
C ARG A 203 13.83 -4.35 6.10
N VAL A 204 13.69 -3.51 5.08
CA VAL A 204 12.99 -3.87 3.85
C VAL A 204 13.78 -4.93 3.07
N VAL A 205 15.12 -4.82 3.01
CA VAL A 205 15.98 -5.85 2.41
C VAL A 205 15.77 -7.19 3.12
N LYS A 206 15.85 -7.23 4.46
CA LYS A 206 15.61 -8.45 5.24
C LYS A 206 14.22 -9.04 5.01
N LEU A 207 13.20 -8.19 4.86
CA LEU A 207 11.85 -8.64 4.53
C LEU A 207 11.81 -9.33 3.17
N THR A 208 12.37 -8.71 2.14
CA THR A 208 12.38 -9.30 0.79
C THR A 208 13.23 -10.56 0.69
N ASP A 209 14.36 -10.61 1.42
CA ASP A 209 15.24 -11.77 1.53
C ASP A 209 14.53 -12.95 2.21
N HIS A 210 13.75 -12.70 3.27
CA HIS A 210 12.92 -13.72 3.91
C HIS A 210 11.95 -14.41 2.93
N PHE A 211 11.41 -13.66 1.97
CA PHE A 211 10.53 -14.18 0.93
C PHE A 211 11.28 -14.65 -0.34
N ASN A 212 12.62 -14.62 -0.35
CA ASN A 212 13.48 -14.97 -1.47
C ASN A 212 13.13 -14.23 -2.78
N ILE A 213 12.76 -12.95 -2.67
CA ILE A 213 12.42 -12.13 -3.84
C ILE A 213 13.68 -11.38 -4.30
N PRO A 214 14.03 -11.41 -5.61
CA PRO A 214 15.11 -10.60 -6.14
C PRO A 214 14.93 -9.11 -5.83
N THR A 215 15.90 -8.53 -5.14
CA THR A 215 15.80 -7.16 -4.62
C THR A 215 16.87 -6.25 -5.20
N TYR A 216 16.45 -5.03 -5.50
CA TYR A 216 17.25 -3.97 -6.10
C TYR A 216 17.03 -2.66 -5.36
N ILE A 217 18.01 -1.75 -5.44
CA ILE A 217 17.96 -0.46 -4.75
C ILE A 217 18.06 0.69 -5.76
N CYS A 218 17.22 1.70 -5.56
CA CYS A 218 17.35 3.03 -6.15
C CYS A 218 17.59 4.04 -5.01
N ILE A 219 18.71 4.76 -5.07
CA ILE A 219 18.99 5.83 -4.11
C ILE A 219 18.49 7.15 -4.70
N ASN A 220 17.34 7.61 -4.22
CA ASN A 220 16.76 8.88 -4.61
C ASN A 220 17.37 10.04 -3.82
N LYS A 221 17.45 11.22 -4.42
CA LYS A 221 18.06 12.43 -3.85
C LYS A 221 19.48 12.20 -3.32
N HIS A 222 20.26 11.40 -4.06
CA HIS A 222 21.54 10.84 -3.57
C HIS A 222 22.62 11.90 -3.24
N ASP A 223 22.45 13.11 -3.72
CA ASP A 223 23.37 14.24 -3.59
C ASP A 223 23.08 15.11 -2.36
N ILE A 224 21.94 14.93 -1.69
CA ILE A 224 21.60 15.66 -0.44
C ILE A 224 22.61 15.34 0.67
N ASN A 225 23.05 14.08 0.77
CA ASN A 225 24.06 13.67 1.74
C ASN A 225 24.97 12.58 1.15
N PRO A 226 26.10 12.96 0.53
CA PRO A 226 27.01 12.01 -0.10
C PRO A 226 27.61 10.97 0.86
N VAL A 227 27.79 11.34 2.14
CA VAL A 227 28.33 10.44 3.16
C VAL A 227 27.36 9.30 3.43
N VAL A 228 26.08 9.61 3.63
CA VAL A 228 25.04 8.60 3.87
C VAL A 228 24.73 7.82 2.59
N THR A 229 24.81 8.44 1.41
CA THR A 229 24.74 7.70 0.13
C THR A 229 25.82 6.62 0.04
N GLN A 230 27.06 6.94 0.43
CA GLN A 230 28.13 5.95 0.45
C GLN A 230 27.88 4.83 1.47
N GLU A 231 27.29 5.17 2.62
CA GLU A 231 26.87 4.19 3.64
C GLU A 231 25.81 3.22 3.08
N ILE A 232 24.80 3.73 2.37
CA ILE A 232 23.78 2.92 1.70
C ILE A 232 24.41 1.98 0.66
N GLU A 233 25.33 2.47 -0.17
CA GLU A 233 26.04 1.64 -1.15
C GLU A 233 26.88 0.54 -0.49
N ASN A 234 27.57 0.86 0.61
CA ASN A 234 28.36 -0.11 1.38
C ASN A 234 27.48 -1.17 2.03
N MET A 235 26.34 -0.77 2.59
CA MET A 235 25.34 -1.69 3.14
C MET A 235 24.74 -2.59 2.05
N ALA A 236 24.38 -2.03 0.90
CA ALA A 236 23.86 -2.82 -0.23
C ALA A 236 24.87 -3.90 -0.64
N LYS A 237 26.15 -3.55 -0.73
CA LYS A 237 27.24 -4.48 -1.03
C LYS A 237 27.41 -5.56 0.03
N SER A 238 27.33 -5.22 1.33
CA SER A 238 27.47 -6.21 2.41
C SER A 238 26.28 -7.17 2.48
N LEU A 239 25.09 -6.73 2.09
CA LEU A 239 23.87 -7.54 2.00
C LEU A 239 23.73 -8.28 0.66
N GLY A 240 24.65 -8.10 -0.28
CA GLY A 240 24.59 -8.74 -1.60
C GLY A 240 23.48 -8.19 -2.52
N VAL A 241 22.98 -6.99 -2.25
CA VAL A 241 21.89 -6.33 -2.99
C VAL A 241 22.46 -5.34 -4.01
N THR A 242 21.91 -5.34 -5.23
CA THR A 242 22.39 -4.47 -6.30
C THR A 242 21.73 -3.09 -6.26
N VAL A 243 22.54 -2.03 -6.25
CA VAL A 243 22.07 -0.66 -6.51
C VAL A 243 21.99 -0.44 -8.02
N LEU A 244 20.78 -0.33 -8.57
CA LEU A 244 20.56 -0.18 -10.01
C LEU A 244 20.83 1.23 -10.53
N GLY A 245 20.74 2.23 -9.64
CA GLY A 245 21.07 3.60 -9.98
C GLY A 245 20.70 4.58 -8.88
N LYS A 246 20.96 5.85 -9.18
CA LYS A 246 20.79 6.97 -8.26
C LYS A 246 20.10 8.10 -9.01
N ILE A 247 19.24 8.82 -8.31
CA ILE A 247 18.54 9.99 -8.84
C ILE A 247 18.96 11.19 -8.01
N HIS A 248 19.39 12.28 -8.64
CA HIS A 248 19.75 13.50 -7.91
C HIS A 248 18.51 14.30 -7.52
N TYR A 249 18.63 15.15 -6.51
CA TYR A 249 17.56 16.05 -6.12
C TYR A 249 17.34 17.11 -7.21
N ASP A 250 16.11 17.19 -7.70
CA ASP A 250 15.69 18.18 -8.69
C ASP A 250 14.25 18.64 -8.38
N PRO A 251 14.00 19.95 -8.20
CA PRO A 251 12.66 20.49 -8.00
C PRO A 251 11.66 20.14 -9.11
N VAL A 252 12.15 19.81 -10.32
CA VAL A 252 11.29 19.42 -11.45
C VAL A 252 10.39 18.22 -11.14
N ILE A 253 10.81 17.35 -10.22
CA ILE A 253 10.00 16.19 -9.80
C ILE A 253 8.70 16.68 -9.14
N THR A 254 8.81 17.65 -8.22
CA THR A 254 7.66 18.25 -7.55
C THR A 254 6.81 19.04 -8.52
N GLU A 255 7.44 19.80 -9.44
CA GLU A 255 6.72 20.54 -10.48
C GLU A 255 5.89 19.60 -11.38
N ALA A 256 6.46 18.47 -11.78
CA ALA A 256 5.76 17.47 -12.60
C ALA A 256 4.53 16.89 -11.87
N GLN A 257 4.66 16.62 -10.56
CA GLN A 257 3.53 16.17 -9.72
C GLN A 257 2.43 17.22 -9.62
N ILE A 258 2.77 18.51 -9.45
CA ILE A 258 1.81 19.61 -9.42
C ILE A 258 1.01 19.69 -10.74
N HIS A 259 1.67 19.39 -11.87
CA HIS A 259 1.02 19.34 -13.18
C HIS A 259 0.30 18.01 -13.47
N ALA A 260 0.30 17.05 -12.54
CA ALA A 260 -0.25 15.72 -12.75
C ALA A 260 0.34 15.00 -13.98
N VAL A 261 1.66 15.12 -14.17
CA VAL A 261 2.39 14.47 -15.28
C VAL A 261 3.58 13.68 -14.73
N PRO A 262 3.81 12.43 -15.19
CA PRO A 262 5.03 11.69 -14.84
C PRO A 262 6.30 12.42 -15.27
N VAL A 263 7.35 12.37 -14.45
CA VAL A 263 8.60 13.14 -14.63
C VAL A 263 9.22 12.93 -16.01
N VAL A 264 9.29 11.68 -16.47
CA VAL A 264 9.88 11.31 -17.77
C VAL A 264 9.05 11.78 -18.97
N GLU A 265 7.78 12.12 -18.78
CA GLU A 265 6.95 12.77 -19.80
C GLU A 265 7.06 14.31 -19.70
N TYR A 266 7.07 14.84 -18.48
CA TYR A 266 7.12 16.28 -18.21
C TYR A 266 8.43 16.94 -18.69
N CYS A 267 9.58 16.29 -18.48
CA CYS A 267 10.88 16.83 -18.89
C CYS A 267 11.79 15.77 -19.52
N LYS A 268 12.83 16.23 -20.22
CA LYS A 268 13.89 15.39 -20.85
C LYS A 268 15.29 15.68 -20.30
N ASN A 269 15.34 16.15 -19.04
CA ASN A 269 16.57 16.54 -18.38
C ASN A 269 17.30 15.33 -17.76
N LYS A 270 18.35 15.60 -16.98
CA LYS A 270 19.17 14.58 -16.35
C LYS A 270 18.38 13.62 -15.43
N VAL A 271 17.42 14.10 -14.64
CA VAL A 271 16.59 13.23 -13.77
C VAL A 271 15.78 12.23 -14.60
N SER A 272 15.16 12.71 -15.69
CA SER A 272 14.40 11.82 -16.59
C SER A 272 15.28 10.72 -17.19
N GLN A 273 16.55 11.04 -17.50
CA GLN A 273 17.53 10.09 -18.02
C GLN A 273 17.96 9.09 -16.96
N GLU A 274 18.17 9.53 -15.71
CA GLU A 274 18.48 8.65 -14.57
C GLU A 274 17.35 7.66 -14.30
N MET A 275 16.09 8.12 -14.27
CA MET A 275 14.91 7.25 -14.14
C MET A 275 14.81 6.25 -15.30
N THR A 276 15.06 6.71 -16.54
CA THR A 276 15.05 5.85 -17.73
C THR A 276 16.15 4.78 -17.67
N ALA A 277 17.34 5.14 -17.19
CA ALA A 277 18.46 4.21 -17.03
C ALA A 277 18.17 3.16 -15.95
N ILE A 278 17.57 3.56 -14.82
CA ILE A 278 17.16 2.62 -13.76
C ILE A 278 16.10 1.66 -14.28
N TRP A 279 15.09 2.17 -15.01
CA TRP A 279 14.07 1.32 -15.64
C TRP A 279 14.70 0.30 -16.58
N ALA A 280 15.60 0.73 -17.48
CA ALA A 280 16.26 -0.16 -18.42
C ALA A 280 17.11 -1.24 -17.73
N SER A 281 17.78 -0.89 -16.63
CA SER A 281 18.54 -1.85 -15.83
C SER A 281 17.63 -2.85 -15.10
N LEU A 282 16.54 -2.37 -14.50
CA LEU A 282 15.55 -3.22 -13.82
C LEU A 282 14.89 -4.19 -14.81
N TYR A 283 14.51 -3.69 -15.98
CA TYR A 283 13.87 -4.49 -17.03
C TYR A 283 14.77 -5.67 -17.47
N LYS A 284 16.06 -5.43 -17.68
CA LYS A 284 17.06 -6.46 -18.01
C LYS A 284 17.31 -7.48 -16.89
N CYS A 285 17.00 -7.12 -15.65
CA CYS A 285 17.10 -8.06 -14.54
C CYS A 285 15.89 -9.00 -14.45
N ILE A 286 14.76 -8.59 -15.03
CA ILE A 286 13.50 -9.35 -15.02
C ILE A 286 13.36 -10.22 -16.29
N PHE A 287 13.75 -9.69 -17.45
CA PHE A 287 13.64 -10.32 -18.77
C PHE A 287 15.01 -10.48 -19.44
#